data_AF-A0A537MYF3-F1
#
_entry.id   AF-A0A537MYF3-F1
#
_cell.length_a   1.000
_cell.length_b   1.000
_cell.length_c   1.000
_cell.angle_alpha   90.00
_cell.angle_beta   90.00
_cell.angle_gamma   90.00
#
_symmetry.space_group_name_H-M   'P 1'
#
loop_
_entity.id
_entity.type
_entity.pdbx_description
1 polymer ?
#
loop_
_entity_poly.entity_id
_entity_poly.type
_entity_poly.pdbx_seq_one_letter_code
_entity_poly.pdbx_strand_id
1 'polypeptide(L)'
;MISPAKLAANRANAQKSTGPRTVAGKRRAARNGGKSVGPTTPTGKKRSAQNARRHGLTLPSSRDAGVAAAMTGFAHAIAGTTQNAELLGLAIRVAGAELDVRRARHARLDLLAEEPCAHIRRLAAIEDYERRARARRKFAIRNFNAAAARNARNT
;
A
#
# COMPACT_ATOMS: atom_id res chain seq x y z
N MET A 1 -5.13 -26.95 -4.55
CA MET A 1 -4.90 -27.70 -3.29
C MET A 1 -4.14 -26.81 -2.31
N ILE A 2 -4.52 -26.77 -1.03
CA ILE A 2 -3.85 -25.94 0.00
C ILE A 2 -2.56 -26.65 0.44
N SER A 3 -1.43 -25.92 0.50
CA SER A 3 -0.16 -26.53 0.91
C SER A 3 -0.19 -26.95 2.39
N PRO A 4 0.52 -28.03 2.76
CA PRO A 4 0.54 -28.55 4.14
C PRO A 4 0.93 -27.49 5.18
N ALA A 5 1.89 -26.64 4.87
CA ALA A 5 2.35 -25.54 5.73
C ALA A 5 1.24 -24.50 6.00
N LYS A 6 0.44 -24.16 4.98
CA LYS A 6 -0.67 -23.22 5.11
C LYS A 6 -1.80 -23.80 5.97
N LEU A 7 -2.01 -25.12 5.85
CA LEU A 7 -2.99 -25.86 6.63
C LEU A 7 -2.59 -25.94 8.12
N ALA A 8 -1.31 -26.17 8.40
CA ALA A 8 -0.75 -26.17 9.76
C ALA A 8 -0.85 -24.78 10.42
N ALA A 9 -0.48 -23.72 9.70
CA ALA A 9 -0.59 -22.34 10.20
C ALA A 9 -2.05 -21.94 10.50
N ASN A 10 -2.99 -22.32 9.63
CA ASN A 10 -4.41 -22.07 9.87
C ASN A 10 -4.93 -22.82 11.10
N ARG A 11 -4.49 -24.07 11.33
CA ARG A 11 -4.85 -24.83 12.54
C ARG A 11 -4.29 -24.19 13.81
N ALA A 12 -3.04 -23.76 13.81
CA ALA A 12 -2.43 -23.07 14.95
C ALA A 12 -3.13 -21.73 15.27
N ASN A 13 -3.54 -20.99 14.23
CA ASN A 13 -4.30 -19.74 14.40
C ASN A 13 -5.72 -19.99 14.92
N ALA A 14 -6.38 -21.05 14.45
CA ALA A 14 -7.71 -21.44 14.94
C ALA A 14 -7.68 -21.84 16.42
N GLN A 15 -6.62 -22.50 16.89
CA GLN A 15 -6.43 -22.85 18.30
C GLN A 15 -6.25 -21.63 19.22
N LYS A 16 -5.72 -20.52 18.69
CA LYS A 16 -5.60 -19.23 19.41
C LYS A 16 -6.87 -18.39 19.35
N SER A 17 -7.80 -18.70 18.44
CA SER A 17 -9.07 -17.98 18.31
C SER A 17 -10.05 -18.45 19.39
N THR A 18 -10.18 -17.69 20.46
CA THR A 18 -11.23 -17.90 21.46
C THR A 18 -12.49 -17.17 21.01
N GLY A 19 -13.21 -17.76 20.05
CA GLY A 19 -14.58 -17.36 19.78
C GLY A 19 -15.42 -17.35 21.07
N PRO A 20 -16.58 -16.68 21.09
CA PRO A 20 -17.37 -16.55 22.31
C PRO A 20 -17.70 -17.92 22.92
N ARG A 21 -17.21 -18.16 24.14
CA ARG A 21 -17.29 -19.47 24.82
C ARG A 21 -18.62 -19.69 25.54
N THR A 22 -19.36 -18.62 25.81
CA THR A 22 -20.67 -18.66 26.49
C THR A 22 -21.83 -18.80 25.51
N VAL A 23 -22.93 -19.42 25.93
CA VAL A 23 -24.16 -19.56 25.12
C VAL A 23 -24.69 -18.19 24.68
N ALA A 24 -24.65 -17.20 25.57
CA ALA A 24 -25.02 -15.81 25.26
C ALA A 24 -24.08 -15.16 24.24
N GLY A 25 -22.77 -15.41 24.33
CA GLY A 25 -21.79 -14.92 23.36
C GLY A 25 -21.97 -15.55 21.97
N LYS A 26 -22.22 -16.87 21.90
CA LYS A 26 -22.52 -17.57 20.65
C LYS A 26 -23.79 -17.04 19.98
N ARG A 27 -24.87 -16.83 20.75
CA ARG A 27 -26.13 -16.24 20.26
C ARG A 27 -25.96 -14.81 19.73
N ARG A 28 -25.10 -13.99 20.36
CA ARG A 28 -24.77 -12.65 19.85
C ARG A 28 -23.97 -12.70 18.55
N ALA A 29 -22.95 -13.55 18.47
CA ALA A 29 -22.16 -13.72 17.25
C ALA A 29 -23.01 -14.20 16.06
N ALA A 30 -23.90 -15.17 16.27
CA ALA A 30 -24.82 -15.64 15.24
C ALA A 30 -25.75 -14.53 14.73
N ARG A 31 -26.27 -13.69 15.64
CA ARG A 31 -27.14 -12.55 15.29
C ARG A 31 -26.39 -11.46 14.52
N ASN A 32 -25.11 -11.26 14.81
CA ASN A 32 -24.25 -10.34 14.06
C ASN A 32 -23.94 -10.88 12.66
N GLY A 33 -23.76 -12.20 12.51
CA GLY A 33 -23.54 -12.87 11.22
C GLY A 33 -24.63 -12.58 10.19
N GLY A 34 -25.90 -12.52 10.62
CA GLY A 34 -27.03 -12.16 9.75
C GLY A 34 -27.10 -10.68 9.37
N LYS A 35 -26.41 -9.79 10.10
CA LYS A 35 -26.33 -8.34 9.83
C LYS A 35 -25.04 -7.95 9.09
N SER A 36 -24.04 -8.83 9.06
CA SER A 36 -22.72 -8.61 8.46
C SER A 36 -22.60 -9.22 7.07
N VAL A 37 -23.63 -9.08 6.24
CA VAL A 37 -23.52 -9.38 4.81
C VAL A 37 -22.92 -8.15 4.14
N GLY A 38 -21.89 -8.33 3.32
CA GLY A 38 -21.31 -7.24 2.53
C GLY A 38 -22.39 -6.49 1.74
N PRO A 39 -22.11 -5.28 1.24
CA PRO A 39 -23.15 -4.46 0.63
C PRO A 39 -23.80 -5.17 -0.57
N THR A 40 -25.12 -5.35 -0.49
CA THR A 40 -25.91 -6.00 -1.53
C THR A 40 -26.44 -5.01 -2.57
N THR A 41 -26.54 -3.72 -2.22
CA THR A 41 -27.02 -2.66 -3.11
C THR A 41 -25.92 -2.13 -4.03
N PRO A 42 -26.24 -1.65 -5.25
CA PRO A 42 -25.27 -1.03 -6.15
C PRO A 42 -24.55 0.17 -5.50
N THR A 43 -25.27 0.99 -4.75
CA THR A 43 -24.73 2.13 -4.01
C THR A 43 -23.82 1.69 -2.86
N GLY A 44 -24.18 0.62 -2.14
CA GLY A 44 -23.35 0.02 -1.10
C GLY A 44 -22.07 -0.59 -1.66
N LYS A 45 -22.15 -1.28 -2.81
CA LYS A 45 -20.99 -1.84 -3.52
C LYS A 45 -20.06 -0.74 -3.99
N LYS A 46 -20.58 0.36 -4.54
CA LYS A 46 -19.78 1.55 -4.92
C LYS A 46 -19.06 2.17 -3.71
N ARG A 47 -19.73 2.31 -2.56
CA ARG A 47 -19.08 2.78 -1.32
C ARG A 47 -18.02 1.81 -0.80
N SER A 48 -18.24 0.50 -0.87
CA SER A 48 -17.25 -0.49 -0.46
C SER A 48 -16.04 -0.55 -1.41
N ALA A 49 -16.25 -0.39 -2.72
CA ALA A 49 -15.16 -0.21 -3.69
C ALA A 49 -14.36 1.07 -3.42
N GLN A 50 -15.03 2.16 -3.02
CA GLN A 50 -14.35 3.38 -2.57
C GLN A 50 -13.57 3.17 -1.25
N ASN A 51 -14.03 2.30 -0.34
CA ASN A 51 -13.26 1.91 0.84
C ASN A 51 -12.01 1.09 0.47
N ALA A 52 -12.08 0.21 -0.54
CA ALA A 52 -10.90 -0.48 -1.06
C ALA A 52 -9.88 0.50 -1.69
N ARG A 53 -10.36 1.51 -2.44
CA ARG A 53 -9.53 2.63 -2.95
C ARG A 53 -8.91 3.44 -1.80
N ARG A 54 -9.66 3.69 -0.71
CA ARG A 54 -9.19 4.36 0.51
C ARG A 54 -8.08 3.57 1.21
N HIS A 55 -8.22 2.25 1.32
CA HIS A 55 -7.20 1.39 1.94
C HIS A 55 -5.92 1.27 1.09
N GLY A 56 -6.04 1.38 -0.23
CA GLY A 56 -4.90 1.43 -1.13
C GLY A 56 -3.87 2.48 -0.70
N LEU A 57 -4.30 3.72 -0.49
CA LEU A 57 -3.40 4.85 -0.17
C LEU A 57 -2.81 4.82 1.25
N THR A 58 -3.30 3.97 2.14
CA THR A 58 -2.80 3.89 3.54
C THR A 58 -1.63 2.91 3.68
N LEU A 59 -1.50 1.96 2.77
CA LEU A 59 -0.41 1.00 2.73
C LEU A 59 0.75 1.55 1.87
N PRO A 60 2.00 1.50 2.36
CA PRO A 60 3.17 1.79 1.53
C PRO A 60 3.12 0.96 0.25
N SER A 61 3.40 1.59 -0.89
CA SER A 61 3.34 0.93 -2.19
C SER A 61 4.23 -0.31 -2.28
N SER A 62 5.27 -0.40 -1.43
CA SER A 62 6.12 -1.59 -1.27
C SER A 62 5.42 -2.89 -0.84
N ARG A 63 4.17 -2.82 -0.34
CA ARG A 63 3.37 -4.00 0.05
C ARG A 63 2.37 -4.47 -1.00
N ASP A 64 2.30 -3.78 -2.14
CA ASP A 64 1.48 -4.19 -3.29
C ASP A 64 2.34 -5.02 -4.25
N ALA A 65 1.94 -6.27 -4.50
CA ALA A 65 2.70 -7.21 -5.32
C ALA A 65 2.76 -6.79 -6.80
N GLY A 66 1.74 -6.08 -7.32
CA GLY A 66 1.76 -5.54 -8.69
C GLY A 66 2.71 -4.36 -8.84
N VAL A 67 2.91 -3.63 -7.75
CA VAL A 67 3.86 -2.52 -7.65
C VAL A 67 5.31 -2.99 -7.52
N ALA A 68 5.54 -4.12 -6.84
CA ALA A 68 6.89 -4.62 -6.55
C ALA A 68 7.73 -4.81 -7.83
N ALA A 69 7.14 -5.31 -8.92
CA ALA A 69 7.83 -5.48 -10.20
C ALA A 69 8.21 -4.14 -10.86
N ALA A 70 7.30 -3.17 -10.87
CA ALA A 70 7.58 -1.82 -11.38
C ALA A 70 8.68 -1.13 -10.56
N MET A 71 8.67 -1.33 -9.23
CA MET A 71 9.68 -0.79 -8.32
C MET A 71 11.06 -1.37 -8.60
N THR A 72 11.17 -2.68 -8.87
CA THR A 72 12.43 -3.34 -9.24
C THR A 72 12.98 -2.80 -10.56
N GLY A 73 12.15 -2.67 -11.60
CA GLY A 73 12.57 -2.09 -12.88
C GLY A 73 13.07 -0.65 -12.74
N PHE A 74 12.37 0.18 -11.97
CA PHE A 74 12.80 1.55 -11.67
C PHE A 74 14.11 1.60 -10.89
N ALA A 75 14.27 0.73 -9.88
CA ALA A 75 15.48 0.70 -9.07
C ALA A 75 16.71 0.34 -9.91
N HIS A 76 16.60 -0.63 -10.83
CA HIS A 76 17.68 -0.98 -11.75
C HIS A 76 17.98 0.16 -12.73
N ALA A 77 16.96 0.84 -13.26
CA ALA A 77 17.18 2.02 -14.12
C ALA A 77 17.91 3.16 -13.39
N ILE A 78 17.69 3.33 -12.08
CA ILE A 78 18.37 4.34 -11.25
C ILE A 78 19.79 3.90 -10.89
N ALA A 79 19.97 2.63 -10.51
CA ALA A 79 21.25 2.09 -10.04
C ALA A 79 22.22 1.74 -11.18
N GLY A 80 21.73 1.62 -12.42
CA GLY A 80 22.52 1.19 -13.56
C GLY A 80 23.06 -0.22 -13.38
N THR A 81 24.31 -0.44 -13.77
CA THR A 81 25.03 -1.72 -13.66
C THR A 81 25.72 -1.93 -12.31
N THR A 82 25.47 -1.07 -11.31
CA THR A 82 26.15 -1.16 -10.02
C THR A 82 25.82 -2.47 -9.31
N GLN A 83 26.85 -3.14 -8.79
CA GLN A 83 26.69 -4.30 -7.90
C GLN A 83 26.69 -3.90 -6.42
N ASN A 84 26.79 -2.59 -6.12
CA ASN A 84 26.80 -2.10 -4.75
C ASN A 84 25.41 -2.21 -4.11
N ALA A 85 25.29 -3.07 -3.10
CA ALA A 85 24.04 -3.34 -2.38
C ALA A 85 23.45 -2.09 -1.67
N GLU A 86 24.29 -1.17 -1.18
CA GLU A 86 23.85 0.10 -0.59
C GLU A 86 23.16 0.97 -1.65
N LEU A 87 23.78 1.11 -2.82
CA LEU A 87 23.22 1.89 -3.94
C LEU A 87 21.92 1.28 -4.45
N LEU A 88 21.85 -0.05 -4.58
CA LEU A 88 20.63 -0.75 -4.95
C LEU A 88 19.50 -0.50 -3.92
N GLY A 89 19.81 -0.61 -2.62
CA GLY A 89 18.84 -0.33 -1.55
C GLY A 89 18.34 1.12 -1.55
N LEU A 90 19.21 2.09 -1.86
CA LEU A 90 18.83 3.50 -1.99
C LEU A 90 18.02 3.75 -3.26
N ALA A 91 18.35 3.11 -4.38
CA ALA A 91 17.58 3.19 -5.62
C ALA A 91 16.16 2.64 -5.44
N ILE A 92 15.98 1.54 -4.69
CA ILE A 92 14.67 1.01 -4.32
C ILE A 92 13.86 2.05 -3.53
N ARG A 93 14.48 2.76 -2.59
CA ARG A 93 13.80 3.83 -1.83
C ARG A 93 13.38 5.00 -2.72
N VAL A 94 14.21 5.37 -3.70
CA VAL A 94 13.85 6.40 -4.70
C VAL A 94 12.67 5.92 -5.55
N ALA A 95 12.73 4.70 -6.07
CA ALA A 95 11.66 4.10 -6.86
C ALA A 95 10.32 4.03 -6.10
N GLY A 96 10.36 3.60 -4.84
CA GLY A 96 9.17 3.56 -3.98
C GLY A 96 8.55 4.95 -3.74
N ALA A 97 9.38 5.95 -3.46
CA ALA A 97 8.91 7.32 -3.26
C ALA A 97 8.34 7.96 -4.55
N GLU A 98 8.92 7.64 -5.71
CA GLU A 98 8.40 8.08 -7.01
C GLU A 98 7.02 7.48 -7.29
N LEU A 99 6.84 6.19 -6.98
CA LEU A 99 5.55 5.55 -7.17
C LEU A 99 4.47 6.11 -6.24
N ASP A 100 4.80 6.43 -4.99
CA ASP A 100 3.88 7.10 -4.07
C ASP A 100 3.38 8.44 -4.66
N VAL A 101 4.26 9.21 -5.31
CA VAL A 101 3.87 10.45 -6.01
C VAL A 101 2.92 10.14 -7.18
N ARG A 102 3.24 9.16 -8.03
CA ARG A 102 2.39 8.79 -9.17
C ARG A 102 1.02 8.29 -8.74
N ARG A 103 0.97 7.55 -7.64
CA ARG A 103 -0.26 7.04 -7.04
C ARG A 103 -1.15 8.17 -6.52
N ALA A 104 -0.54 9.14 -5.82
CA ALA A 104 -1.27 10.33 -5.36
C ALA A 104 -1.86 11.11 -6.55
N ARG A 105 -1.09 11.28 -7.62
CA ARG A 105 -1.55 11.95 -8.85
C ARG A 105 -2.69 11.21 -9.52
N HIS A 106 -2.59 9.90 -9.69
CA HIS A 106 -3.69 9.09 -10.23
C HIS A 106 -4.96 9.23 -9.37
N ALA A 107 -4.84 9.07 -8.06
CA ALA A 107 -5.99 9.22 -7.16
C ALA A 107 -6.61 10.62 -7.23
N ARG A 108 -5.79 11.66 -7.42
CA ARG A 108 -6.27 13.03 -7.64
C ARG A 108 -7.02 13.16 -8.97
N LEU A 109 -6.48 12.63 -10.06
CA LEU A 109 -7.11 12.66 -11.38
C LEU A 109 -8.46 11.93 -11.37
N ASP A 110 -8.54 10.76 -10.71
CA ASP A 110 -9.79 10.02 -10.56
C ASP A 110 -10.88 10.86 -9.88
N LEU A 111 -10.53 11.59 -8.81
CA LEU A 111 -11.49 12.45 -8.10
C LEU A 111 -11.85 13.72 -8.88
N LEU A 112 -10.92 14.25 -9.67
CA LEU A 112 -11.17 15.41 -10.54
C LEU A 112 -12.06 15.04 -11.73
N ALA A 113 -11.99 13.80 -12.21
CA ALA A 113 -12.82 13.29 -13.30
C ALA A 113 -14.26 12.93 -12.88
N GLU A 114 -14.51 12.72 -11.58
CA GLU A 114 -15.86 12.47 -11.05
C GLU A 114 -16.62 13.79 -10.79
N GLU A 115 -16.54 14.33 -9.57
CA GLU A 115 -17.23 15.56 -9.16
C GLU A 115 -16.34 16.32 -8.16
N PRO A 116 -15.49 17.26 -8.61
CA PRO A 116 -14.44 17.87 -7.78
C PRO A 116 -14.97 18.51 -6.49
N CYS A 117 -16.09 19.25 -6.58
CA CYS A 117 -16.71 19.95 -5.45
C CYS A 117 -17.21 18.99 -4.36
N ALA A 118 -17.64 17.78 -4.74
CA ALA A 118 -18.07 16.75 -3.79
C ALA A 118 -16.89 16.11 -3.03
N HIS A 119 -15.65 16.41 -3.43
CA HIS A 119 -14.44 15.73 -2.97
C HIS A 119 -13.36 16.66 -2.41
N ILE A 120 -13.66 17.93 -2.16
CA ILE A 120 -12.70 18.96 -1.68
C ILE A 120 -11.83 18.46 -0.52
N ARG A 121 -12.42 17.90 0.55
CA ARG A 121 -11.65 17.36 1.70
C ARG A 121 -10.71 16.21 1.31
N ARG A 122 -11.10 15.39 0.34
CA ARG A 122 -10.30 14.26 -0.15
C ARG A 122 -9.16 14.75 -1.03
N LEU A 123 -9.42 15.72 -1.90
CA LEU A 123 -8.41 16.37 -2.73
C LEU A 123 -7.33 17.01 -1.85
N ALA A 124 -7.71 17.76 -0.82
CA ALA A 124 -6.75 18.34 0.14
C ALA A 124 -5.89 17.28 0.83
N ALA A 125 -6.50 16.17 1.29
CA ALA A 125 -5.76 15.06 1.91
C ALA A 125 -4.77 14.39 0.95
N ILE A 126 -5.13 14.27 -0.34
CA ILE A 126 -4.24 13.74 -1.37
C ILE A 126 -3.09 14.71 -1.63
N GLU A 127 -3.34 16.02 -1.66
CA GLU A 127 -2.29 17.03 -1.83
C GLU A 127 -1.27 17.00 -0.69
N ASP A 128 -1.73 16.85 0.56
CA ASP A 128 -0.85 16.69 1.72
C ASP A 128 -0.04 15.38 1.67
N TYR A 129 -0.65 14.30 1.20
CA TYR A 129 0.06 13.05 0.95
C TYR A 129 1.11 13.22 -0.16
N GLU A 130 0.75 13.85 -1.28
CA GLU A 130 1.65 14.08 -2.41
C GLU A 130 2.83 14.99 -2.01
N ARG A 131 2.59 16.02 -1.18
CA ARG A 131 3.64 16.89 -0.63
C ARG A 131 4.64 16.08 0.18
N ARG A 132 4.16 15.19 1.06
CA ARG A 132 5.00 14.27 1.85
C ARG A 132 5.76 13.28 0.96
N ALA A 133 5.11 12.71 -0.06
CA ALA A 133 5.75 11.80 -1.00
C ALA A 133 6.87 12.50 -1.80
N ARG A 134 6.63 13.73 -2.28
CA ARG A 134 7.65 14.57 -2.93
C ARG A 134 8.84 14.85 -2.00
N ALA A 135 8.58 15.16 -0.74
CA ALA A 135 9.64 15.37 0.24
C ALA A 135 10.48 14.10 0.44
N ARG A 136 9.83 12.93 0.64
CA ARG A 136 10.52 11.64 0.73
C ARG A 136 11.37 11.35 -0.51
N ARG A 137 10.82 11.59 -1.71
CA ARG A 137 11.56 11.42 -2.97
C ARG A 137 12.80 12.32 -3.03
N LYS A 138 12.66 13.59 -2.65
CA LYS A 138 13.78 14.56 -2.60
C LYS A 138 14.91 14.06 -1.68
N PHE A 139 14.58 13.60 -0.47
CA PHE A 139 15.57 13.08 0.46
C PHE A 139 16.18 11.75 0.00
N ALA A 140 15.38 10.85 -0.58
CA ALA A 140 15.88 9.60 -1.13
C ALA A 140 16.89 9.83 -2.26
N ILE A 141 16.60 10.76 -3.19
CA ILE A 141 17.51 11.13 -4.27
C ILE A 141 18.82 11.71 -3.71
N ARG A 142 18.74 12.61 -2.72
CA ARG A 142 19.93 13.17 -2.07
C ARG A 142 20.81 12.09 -1.44
N ASN A 143 20.20 11.14 -0.73
CA ASN A 143 20.93 10.04 -0.11
C ASN A 143 21.59 9.13 -1.14
N PHE A 144 20.87 8.80 -2.22
CA PHE A 144 21.40 8.02 -3.34
C PHE A 144 22.60 8.73 -3.98
N ASN A 145 22.47 10.01 -4.35
CA ASN A 145 23.54 10.78 -4.97
C ASN A 145 24.77 10.89 -4.06
N ALA A 146 24.56 11.11 -2.76
CA ALA A 146 25.66 11.16 -1.79
C ALA A 146 26.39 9.82 -1.70
N ALA A 147 25.67 8.70 -1.68
CA ALA A 147 26.26 7.37 -1.70
C ALA A 147 26.99 7.07 -3.01
N ALA A 148 26.41 7.47 -4.15
CA ALA A 148 27.03 7.28 -5.46
C ALA A 148 28.36 8.04 -5.57
N ALA A 149 28.40 9.28 -5.08
CA ALA A 149 29.61 10.08 -5.02
C ALA A 149 30.66 9.53 -4.02
N ARG A 150 30.26 8.83 -2.96
CA ARG A 150 31.21 8.09 -2.09
C ARG A 150 31.76 6.87 -2.80
N ASN A 151 30.89 6.09 -3.46
CA ASN A 151 31.29 4.88 -4.17
C ASN A 151 32.30 5.19 -5.28
N ALA A 152 32.05 6.23 -6.08
CA ALA A 152 32.95 6.65 -7.17
C ALA A 152 34.32 7.17 -6.69
N ARG A 153 34.45 7.57 -5.43
CA ARG A 153 35.73 7.99 -4.84
C ARG A 153 36.55 6.81 -4.29
N ASN A 154 35.90 5.66 -4.10
CA ASN A 154 36.51 4.46 -3.51
C ASN A 154 36.82 3.38 -4.57
N THR A 155 36.47 3.63 -5.84
CA THR A 155 36.76 2.79 -7.01
C THR A 155 37.80 3.45 -7.89
#